data_AF-A0A0S8HVW6-F1
#
_entry.id   AF-A0A0S8HVW6-F1
#
_cell.length_a   1.000
_cell.length_b   1.000
_cell.length_c   1.000
_cell.angle_alpha   90.00
_cell.angle_beta   90.00
_cell.angle_gamma   90.00
#
_symmetry.space_group_name_H-M   'P 1'
#
loop_
_entity.id
_entity.type
_entity.pdbx_description
1 polymer ?
#
loop_
_entity_poly.entity_id
_entity_poly.type
_entity_poly.pdbx_seq_one_letter_code
_entity_poly.pdbx_strand_id
1 'polypeptide(L)'
;MADYSSILVILVVLGGVAVALFISARMTKRAVGQVIAIFQRHNAIGIQQAKTVNELGLTPPSLMDRFTRMRDYKQNALNILLKANIVQATEEGKLFISAEKLAELKSKGIAK
;
A
#
# COMPACT_ATOMS: atom_id res chain seq x y z
N MET A 1 -2.43 -30.71 -32.61
CA MET A 1 -3.62 -30.68 -31.75
C MET A 1 -3.11 -30.64 -30.32
N ALA A 2 -3.42 -29.61 -29.53
CA ALA A 2 -2.99 -29.59 -28.13
C ALA A 2 -3.82 -30.64 -27.37
N ASP A 3 -3.14 -31.59 -26.72
CA ASP A 3 -3.81 -32.62 -25.93
C ASP A 3 -4.62 -31.97 -24.81
N TYR A 4 -5.82 -32.49 -24.54
CA TYR A 4 -6.73 -31.97 -23.51
C TYR A 4 -6.06 -31.88 -22.13
N SER A 5 -5.15 -32.81 -21.83
CA SER A 5 -4.31 -32.79 -20.63
C SER A 5 -3.42 -31.55 -20.57
N SER A 6 -2.81 -31.15 -21.68
CA SER A 6 -1.97 -29.95 -21.76
C SER A 6 -2.79 -28.67 -21.60
N ILE A 7 -4.00 -28.62 -22.16
CA ILE A 7 -4.93 -27.50 -22.00
C ILE A 7 -5.38 -27.35 -20.53
N LEU A 8 -5.69 -28.47 -19.86
CA LEU A 8 -6.07 -28.48 -18.44
C LEU A 8 -4.95 -27.96 -17.54
N VAL A 9 -3.71 -28.40 -17.77
CA VAL A 9 -2.54 -27.94 -16.99
C VAL A 9 -2.34 -26.43 -17.16
N ILE A 10 -2.46 -25.91 -18.38
CA ILE A 10 -2.34 -24.46 -18.65
C ILE A 10 -3.45 -23.68 -17.93
N LEU A 11 -4.69 -24.15 -17.95
CA LEU A 11 -5.81 -23.51 -17.25
C LEU A 11 -5.60 -23.49 -15.73
N VAL A 12 -5.09 -24.58 -15.14
CA VAL A 12 -4.82 -24.65 -13.70
C VAL A 12 -3.70 -23.68 -13.32
N VAL A 13 -2.63 -23.61 -14.10
CA VAL A 13 -1.51 -22.67 -13.85
C VAL A 13 -1.98 -21.23 -13.98
N LEU A 14 -2.72 -20.89 -15.04
CA LEU A 14 -3.27 -19.54 -15.23
C LEU A 14 -4.25 -19.17 -14.12
N GLY A 15 -5.13 -20.09 -13.72
CA GLY A 15 -6.06 -19.90 -12.61
C GLY A 15 -5.34 -19.66 -11.29
N GLY A 16 -4.30 -20.45 -10.98
CA GLY A 16 -3.48 -20.28 -9.79
C GLY A 16 -2.77 -18.92 -9.73
N VAL A 17 -2.20 -18.48 -10.86
CA VAL A 17 -1.58 -17.15 -10.97
C VAL A 17 -2.62 -16.05 -10.77
N ALA A 18 -3.79 -16.15 -11.41
CA ALA A 18 -4.85 -15.17 -11.26
C ALA A 18 -5.33 -15.04 -9.80
N VAL A 19 -5.49 -16.17 -9.09
CA VAL A 19 -5.86 -16.18 -7.66
C VAL A 19 -4.77 -15.54 -6.80
N ALA A 20 -3.49 -15.86 -7.03
CA ALA A 20 -2.38 -15.28 -6.29
C ALA A 20 -2.27 -13.76 -6.48
N LEU A 21 -2.50 -13.27 -7.71
CA LEU A 21 -2.55 -11.84 -8.02
C LEU A 21 -3.75 -11.17 -7.34
N PHE A 22 -4.93 -11.79 -7.36
CA PHE A 22 -6.13 -11.26 -6.73
C PHE A 22 -5.97 -11.12 -5.21
N ILE A 23 -5.42 -12.14 -4.55
CA ILE A 23 -5.12 -12.11 -3.11
C ILE A 23 -4.11 -11.00 -2.79
N SER A 24 -3.04 -10.90 -3.58
CA SER A 24 -2.01 -9.86 -3.41
C SER A 24 -2.59 -8.44 -3.59
N ALA A 25 -3.45 -8.24 -4.59
CA ALA A 25 -4.12 -6.97 -4.83
C ALA A 25 -5.06 -6.60 -3.67
N ARG A 26 -5.81 -7.56 -3.14
CA ARG A 26 -6.70 -7.36 -1.99
C ARG A 26 -5.92 -7.00 -0.72
N MET A 27 -4.82 -7.70 -0.44
CA MET A 27 -3.94 -7.35 0.68
C MET A 27 -3.34 -5.96 0.53
N THR A 28 -2.91 -5.60 -0.68
CA THR A 28 -2.36 -4.26 -0.96
C THR A 28 -3.40 -3.17 -0.76
N LYS A 29 -4.65 -3.34 -1.24
CA LYS A 29 -5.74 -2.38 -0.97
C LYS A 29 -6.00 -2.19 0.52
N ARG A 30 -5.99 -3.27 1.30
CA ARG A 30 -6.13 -3.19 2.76
C ARG A 30 -4.97 -2.43 3.40
N ALA A 31 -3.74 -2.69 2.99
CA ALA A 31 -2.56 -1.98 3.48
C ALA A 31 -2.61 -0.49 3.15
N VAL A 32 -3.05 -0.11 1.95
CA VAL A 32 -3.25 1.30 1.56
C VAL A 32 -4.25 1.99 2.48
N GLY A 33 -5.41 1.36 2.74
CA GLY A 33 -6.40 1.90 3.67
C GLY A 33 -5.85 2.06 5.10
N GLN A 34 -5.04 1.11 5.57
CA GLN A 34 -4.37 1.21 6.88
C GLN A 34 -3.38 2.38 6.93
N VAL A 35 -2.58 2.58 5.88
CA VAL A 35 -1.65 3.72 5.80
C VAL A 35 -2.43 5.03 5.84
N ILE A 36 -3.48 5.17 5.02
CA ILE A 36 -4.32 6.38 5.03
C ILE A 36 -4.93 6.63 6.42
N ALA A 37 -5.42 5.58 7.10
CA ALA A 37 -5.95 5.69 8.45
C ALA A 37 -4.89 6.14 9.48
N ILE A 38 -3.63 5.73 9.32
CA ILE A 38 -2.51 6.20 10.15
C ILE A 38 -2.27 7.70 9.91
N PHE A 39 -2.20 8.13 8.65
CA PHE A 39 -2.07 9.55 8.31
C PHE A 39 -3.23 10.39 8.89
N GLN A 40 -4.47 9.90 8.81
CA GLN A 40 -5.63 10.56 9.40
C GLN A 40 -5.56 10.61 10.94
N ARG A 41 -5.23 9.49 11.61
CA ARG A 41 -5.11 9.45 13.09
C ARG A 41 -4.04 10.40 13.61
N HIS A 42 -2.94 10.52 12.87
CA HIS A 42 -1.85 11.43 13.23
C HIS A 42 -2.06 12.86 12.74
N ASN A 43 -3.22 13.14 12.12
CA ASN A 43 -3.63 14.43 11.55
C ASN A 43 -2.65 14.97 10.50
N ALA A 44 -1.90 14.09 9.83
CA ALA A 44 -0.87 14.45 8.84
C ALA A 44 -1.47 14.79 7.47
N ILE A 45 -2.42 15.74 7.48
CA ILE A 45 -3.19 16.20 6.33
C ILE A 45 -2.76 17.64 6.03
N GLY A 46 -2.11 17.84 4.89
CA GLY A 46 -1.52 19.11 4.47
C GLY A 46 -0.08 19.34 4.97
N ILE A 47 0.63 20.24 4.28
CA ILE A 47 2.06 20.54 4.51
C ILE A 47 2.35 20.94 5.97
N GLN A 48 1.47 21.73 6.58
CA GLN A 48 1.66 22.26 7.93
C GLN A 48 1.62 21.17 9.01
N GLN A 49 0.97 20.04 8.73
CA GLN A 49 0.88 18.90 9.65
C GLN A 49 1.73 17.72 9.18
N ALA A 50 2.68 17.95 8.28
CA ALA A 50 3.57 16.90 7.80
C ALA A 50 4.35 16.26 8.95
N LYS A 51 4.39 14.93 8.98
CA LYS A 51 5.07 14.15 10.02
C LYS A 51 6.09 13.21 9.43
N THR A 52 7.14 12.94 10.19
CA THR A 52 8.18 12.00 9.77
C THR A 52 7.67 10.57 9.78
N VAL A 53 8.35 9.68 9.03
CA VAL A 53 8.05 8.23 8.98
C VAL A 53 8.04 7.61 10.39
N ASN A 54 8.92 8.07 11.28
CA ASN A 54 9.01 7.64 12.66
C ASN A 54 7.78 8.08 13.48
N GLU A 55 7.35 9.34 13.33
CA GLU A 55 6.18 9.89 14.03
C GLU A 55 4.85 9.30 13.53
N LEU A 56 4.82 8.84 12.28
CA LEU A 56 3.69 8.11 11.70
C LEU A 56 3.67 6.63 12.08
N GLY A 57 4.69 6.12 12.79
CA GLY A 57 4.80 4.69 13.08
C GLY A 57 4.90 3.81 11.81
N LEU A 58 5.26 4.43 10.69
CA LEU A 58 5.57 3.79 9.41
C LEU A 58 7.04 3.40 9.33
N THR A 59 7.74 3.45 10.46
CA THR A 59 9.14 3.09 10.62
C THR A 59 9.41 1.75 9.96
N PRO A 60 10.36 1.65 9.02
CA PRO A 60 10.79 0.36 8.51
C PRO A 60 11.26 -0.47 9.70
N PRO A 61 10.81 -1.73 9.84
CA PRO A 61 11.29 -2.60 10.90
C PRO A 61 12.82 -2.64 10.89
N SER A 62 13.42 -2.69 12.08
CA SER A 62 14.86 -2.79 12.25
C SER A 62 15.42 -3.95 11.41
N LEU A 63 16.70 -3.90 11.03
CA LEU A 63 17.31 -4.95 10.20
C LEU A 63 17.13 -6.36 10.79
N MET A 64 17.01 -6.47 12.12
CA MET A 64 16.72 -7.71 12.84
C MET A 64 15.25 -8.13 12.73
N ASP A 65 14.31 -7.19 12.74
CA ASP A 65 12.87 -7.45 12.54
C ASP A 65 12.53 -7.85 11.09
N ARG A 66 13.39 -7.51 10.12
CA ARG A 66 13.24 -7.89 8.71
C ARG A 66 13.32 -9.40 8.47
N PHE A 67 14.01 -10.14 9.34
CA PHE A 67 14.16 -11.59 9.22
C PHE A 67 12.98 -12.37 9.83
N THR A 68 12.24 -11.77 10.77
CA THR A 68 11.14 -12.44 11.51
C THR A 68 9.75 -12.01 11.04
N ARG A 69 9.59 -10.86 10.36
CA ARG A 69 8.29 -10.40 9.87
C ARG A 69 8.00 -10.76 8.41
N MET A 70 6.90 -11.48 8.23
CA MET A 70 6.22 -11.74 6.96
C MET A 70 6.05 -10.42 6.17
N ARG A 71 6.48 -10.42 4.89
CA ARG A 71 6.53 -9.29 3.94
C ARG A 71 5.70 -8.07 4.35
N ASP A 72 6.38 -6.99 4.77
CA ASP A 72 5.71 -5.81 5.30
C ASP A 72 5.07 -4.97 4.18
N TYR A 73 3.80 -5.28 3.86
CA TYR A 73 3.03 -4.64 2.78
C TYR A 73 2.81 -3.13 3.01
N LYS A 74 3.04 -2.62 4.22
CA LYS A 74 2.93 -1.20 4.57
C LYS A 74 3.97 -0.33 3.86
N GLN A 75 5.21 -0.80 3.75
CA GLN A 75 6.27 -0.10 3.00
C GLN A 75 5.95 -0.05 1.51
N ASN A 76 5.44 -1.15 0.96
CA ASN A 76 4.99 -1.19 -0.43
C ASN A 76 3.80 -0.25 -0.66
N ALA A 77 2.83 -0.21 0.26
CA ALA A 77 1.70 0.71 0.19
C ALA A 77 2.16 2.18 0.25
N LEU A 78 3.13 2.52 1.10
CA LEU A 78 3.71 3.87 1.15
C LEU A 78 4.37 4.25 -0.18
N ASN A 79 5.18 3.35 -0.76
CA ASN A 79 5.79 3.58 -2.07
C ASN A 79 4.75 3.75 -3.18
N ILE A 80 3.67 2.97 -3.15
CA ILE A 80 2.56 3.13 -4.10
C ILE A 80 1.91 4.50 -3.93
N LEU A 81 1.68 4.95 -2.70
CA LEU A 81 1.08 6.26 -2.41
C LEU A 81 1.98 7.43 -2.80
N LEU A 82 3.30 7.30 -2.61
CA LEU A 82 4.30 8.26 -3.09
C LEU A 82 4.31 8.32 -4.63
N LYS A 83 4.37 7.16 -5.30
CA LYS A 83 4.34 7.08 -6.77
C LYS A 83 3.03 7.59 -7.37
N ALA A 84 1.92 7.37 -6.68
CA ALA A 84 0.61 7.88 -7.08
C ALA A 84 0.42 9.37 -6.76
N ASN A 85 1.44 10.04 -6.21
CA ASN A 85 1.41 11.46 -5.83
C ASN A 85 0.26 11.80 -4.85
N ILE A 86 -0.11 10.81 -4.04
CA ILE A 86 -1.14 10.92 -2.99
C ILE A 86 -0.47 11.36 -1.68
N VAL A 87 0.66 10.74 -1.35
CA VAL A 87 1.54 11.16 -0.26
C VAL A 87 2.65 11.99 -0.86
N GLN A 88 2.90 13.16 -0.28
CA GLN A 88 3.96 14.07 -0.66
C GLN A 88 4.99 14.18 0.46
N ALA A 89 6.24 14.39 0.09
CA ALA A 89 7.32 14.68 1.01
C ALA A 89 7.62 16.17 1.00
N THR A 90 7.83 16.78 2.16
CA THR A 90 8.38 18.13 2.27
C THR A 90 9.89 18.09 2.06
N GLU A 91 10.51 19.26 1.84
CA GLU A 91 11.97 19.38 1.71
C GLU A 91 12.73 18.88 2.96
N GLU A 92 12.06 18.87 4.12
CA GLU A 92 12.58 18.35 5.39
C GLU A 92 12.45 16.82 5.54
N GLY A 93 11.92 16.12 4.54
CA GLY A 93 11.70 14.67 4.59
C GLY A 93 10.47 14.23 5.42
N LYS A 94 9.55 15.16 5.72
CA LYS A 94 8.27 14.85 6.38
C LYS A 94 7.22 14.47 5.34
N LEU A 95 6.34 13.53 5.68
CA LEU A 95 5.30 13.03 4.80
C LEU A 95 3.94 13.60 5.18
N PHE A 96 3.14 13.95 4.17
CA PHE A 96 1.76 14.39 4.34
C PHE A 96 0.89 13.95 3.16
N ILE A 97 -0.42 13.91 3.37
CA ILE A 97 -1.42 13.76 2.29
C ILE A 97 -2.07 15.12 2.08
N SER A 98 -2.18 15.59 0.83
CA SER A 98 -2.91 16.84 0.56
C SER A 98 -4.41 16.64 0.80
N ALA A 99 -5.09 17.68 1.30
CA ALA A 99 -6.52 17.60 1.61
C ALA A 99 -7.37 17.24 0.37
N GLU A 100 -6.96 17.74 -0.80
CA GLU A 100 -7.57 17.43 -2.10
C GLU A 100 -7.47 15.95 -2.45
N LYS A 101 -6.28 15.35 -2.26
CA LYS A 101 -6.06 13.91 -2.50
C LYS A 101 -6.80 13.05 -1.49
N LEU A 102 -6.92 13.50 -0.25
CA LEU A 102 -7.71 12.81 0.76
C LEU A 102 -9.19 12.78 0.39
N ALA A 103 -9.74 13.90 -0.11
CA ALA A 103 -11.11 13.97 -0.61
C ALA A 103 -11.34 13.04 -1.82
N GLU A 104 -10.38 12.97 -2.74
CA GLU A 104 -10.39 12.03 -3.88
C GLU A 104 -10.38 10.56 -3.43
N LEU A 105 -9.60 10.24 -2.39
CA LEU A 105 -9.56 8.89 -1.83
C LEU A 105 -10.85 8.49 -1.13
N LYS A 106 -11.51 9.45 -0.48
CA LYS A 106 -12.80 9.25 0.18
C LYS A 106 -13.92 9.04 -0.86
N SER A 107 -13.92 9.81 -1.95
CA SER A 107 -14.91 9.65 -3.03
C SER A 107 -14.77 8.31 -3.76
N LYS A 108 -13.55 7.78 -3.87
CA LYS A 108 -13.27 6.44 -4.42
C LYS A 108 -13.51 5.28 -3.44
N GLY A 109 -13.93 5.55 -2.20
CA GLY A 109 -14.18 4.54 -1.16
C GLY A 109 -12.92 3.81 -0.67
N ILE A 110 -11.73 4.39 -0.90
CA ILE A 110 -10.43 3.83 -0.48
C ILE A 110 -10.10 4.27 0.95
N ALA A 111 -10.54 5.47 1.33
CA ALA A 111 -10.50 5.99 2.69
C ALA A 111 -11.93 6.07 3.25
N LYS A 112 -12.10 5.69 4.52
CA LYS A 112 -13.39 5.78 5.23
C LYS A 112 -13.53 7.15 5.88
#